data_AF-A0AAD5CK18-F1
#
_entry.id   AF-A0AAD5CK18-F1
#
_cell.length_a   1.000
_cell.length_b   1.000
_cell.length_c   1.000
_cell.angle_alpha   90.00
_cell.angle_beta   90.00
_cell.angle_gamma   90.00
#
_symmetry.space_group_name_H-M   'P 1'
#
loop_
_entity.id
_entity.type
_entity.pdbx_description
1 polymer ?
#
loop_
_entity_poly.entity_id
_entity_poly.type
_entity_poly.pdbx_seq_one_letter_code
_entity_poly.pdbx_strand_id
1 'polypeptide(L)'
;RRNNYSNTRRLSNGRSFRAQREDIIKRTVYVSDIDHNVTKEQLAALFNGYGHVLDFRVCGDPHSRLRFAFVEFGDENSARAAL
;
A
#
# COMPACT_ATOMS: atom_id res chain seq x y z
N ARG A 1 -34.87 -13.87 -25.84
CA ARG A 1 -34.35 -12.85 -24.89
C ARG A 1 -32.85 -12.77 -25.09
N ARG A 2 -32.36 -11.59 -25.46
CA ARG A 2 -31.02 -11.29 -25.98
C ARG A 2 -30.09 -11.00 -24.79
N ASN A 3 -28.90 -11.59 -24.73
CA ASN A 3 -27.66 -10.84 -24.86
C ASN A 3 -26.42 -11.74 -24.85
N ASN A 4 -25.79 -11.72 -26.02
CA ASN A 4 -24.49 -12.25 -26.37
C ASN A 4 -23.47 -11.17 -25.99
N TYR A 5 -22.59 -11.41 -25.02
CA TYR A 5 -21.47 -10.50 -24.73
C TYR A 5 -20.29 -10.84 -25.66
N SER A 6 -20.45 -10.50 -26.93
CA SER A 6 -19.35 -10.48 -27.89
C SER A 6 -18.39 -9.33 -27.55
N ASN A 7 -17.21 -9.72 -27.09
CA ASN A 7 -15.91 -9.39 -27.67
C ASN A 7 -15.46 -7.91 -27.83
N THR A 8 -14.18 -7.72 -27.47
CA THR A 8 -13.20 -6.73 -27.94
C THR A 8 -12.98 -5.40 -27.20
N ARG A 9 -11.67 -5.10 -27.05
CA ARG A 9 -10.98 -3.85 -26.68
C ARG A 9 -10.85 -3.66 -25.16
N ARG A 10 -9.70 -3.86 -24.52
CA ARG A 10 -8.51 -2.99 -24.58
C ARG A 10 -7.26 -3.71 -24.06
N LEU A 11 -6.47 -4.28 -24.96
CA LEU A 11 -5.16 -4.91 -24.68
C LEU A 11 -3.99 -3.98 -25.03
N SER A 12 -4.10 -2.70 -24.67
CA SER A 12 -3.01 -1.71 -24.77
C SER A 12 -2.57 -1.14 -23.42
N ASN A 13 -3.37 -1.32 -22.35
CA ASN A 13 -3.10 -0.78 -21.01
C ASN A 13 -2.50 -1.81 -20.03
N GLY A 14 -2.32 -3.07 -20.44
CA GLY A 14 -1.77 -4.11 -19.55
C GLY A 14 -0.35 -3.81 -19.08
N ARG A 15 0.48 -3.19 -19.94
CA ARG A 15 1.84 -2.77 -19.57
C ARG A 15 1.85 -1.57 -18.63
N SER A 16 1.01 -0.56 -18.88
CA SER A 16 0.97 0.65 -18.04
C SER A 16 0.41 0.36 -16.65
N PHE A 17 -0.62 -0.50 -16.54
CA PHE A 17 -1.18 -0.88 -15.26
C PHE A 17 -0.21 -1.72 -14.42
N ARG A 18 0.56 -2.60 -15.09
CA ARG A 18 1.58 -3.41 -14.42
C ARG A 18 2.75 -2.55 -13.94
N ALA A 19 3.24 -1.62 -14.75
CA ALA A 19 4.28 -0.68 -14.35
C ALA A 19 3.83 0.17 -13.14
N GLN A 20 2.64 0.78 -13.21
CA GLN A 20 2.06 1.53 -12.09
C GLN A 20 1.94 0.69 -10.81
N ARG A 21 1.58 -0.60 -10.93
CA ARG A 21 1.52 -1.50 -9.78
C ARG A 21 2.90 -1.80 -9.20
N GLU A 22 3.90 -2.02 -10.05
CA GLU A 22 5.29 -2.22 -9.62
C GLU A 22 5.83 -0.97 -8.92
N ASP A 23 5.51 0.22 -9.43
CA ASP A 23 5.86 1.49 -8.78
C ASP A 23 5.18 1.64 -7.41
N ILE A 24 3.90 1.26 -7.28
CA ILE A 24 3.18 1.21 -5.99
C ILE A 24 3.87 0.26 -5.02
N ILE A 25 4.29 -0.92 -5.47
CA ILE A 25 4.96 -1.89 -4.60
C ILE A 25 6.29 -1.33 -4.09
N LYS A 26 7.09 -0.71 -4.97
CA LYS A 26 8.39 -0.13 -4.59
C LYS A 26 8.28 1.02 -3.59
N ARG A 27 7.18 1.78 -3.64
CA ARG A 27 6.91 2.86 -2.68
C ARG A 27 6.07 2.42 -1.48
N THR A 28 5.81 1.13 -1.30
CA THR A 28 5.03 0.61 -0.17
C THR A 28 5.91 -0.20 0.79
N VAL A 29 5.89 0.16 2.07
CA VAL A 29 6.58 -0.53 3.16
C VAL A 29 5.61 -1.43 3.90
N TYR A 30 6.06 -2.63 4.25
CA TYR A 30 5.37 -3.56 5.14
C TYR A 30 5.91 -3.42 6.56
N VAL A 31 5.01 -3.25 7.53
CA VAL A 31 5.33 -3.12 8.95
C VAL A 31 4.68 -4.29 9.67
N SER A 32 5.46 -5.08 10.40
CA SER A 32 4.98 -6.21 11.20
C SER A 32 5.23 -6.00 12.69
N ASP A 33 4.65 -6.88 13.51
CA ASP A 33 4.84 -6.90 14.96
C ASP A 33 4.46 -5.56 15.63
N ILE A 34 3.33 -4.98 15.20
CA ILE A 34 2.85 -3.71 15.74
C ILE A 34 2.18 -3.92 17.09
N ASP A 35 2.79 -3.39 18.15
CA ASP A 35 2.27 -3.48 19.51
C ASP A 35 0.86 -2.85 19.64
N HIS A 36 0.00 -3.49 20.44
CA HIS A 36 -1.39 -3.08 20.69
C HIS A 36 -1.54 -1.65 21.22
N ASN A 37 -0.54 -1.13 21.93
CA ASN A 37 -0.56 0.25 22.44
C ASN A 37 -0.20 1.29 21.36
N VAL A 38 0.35 0.85 20.23
CA VAL A 38 0.71 1.73 19.14
C VAL A 38 -0.52 2.06 18.31
N THR A 39 -0.83 3.36 18.24
CA THR A 39 -1.97 3.87 17.47
C THR A 39 -1.58 4.17 16.02
N LYS A 40 -2.60 4.29 15.16
CA LYS A 40 -2.41 4.66 13.75
C LYS A 40 -1.72 6.01 13.63
N GLU A 41 -2.07 6.96 14.49
CA GLU A 41 -1.56 8.33 14.48
C GLU A 41 -0.07 8.37 14.83
N GLN A 42 0.37 7.54 15.79
CA GLN A 42 1.78 7.44 16.17
C GLN A 42 2.63 6.87 15.03
N LEU A 43 2.16 5.82 14.36
CA LEU A 43 2.86 5.27 13.19
C LEU A 43 2.89 6.27 12.04
N ALA A 44 1.76 6.92 11.73
CA ALA A 44 1.69 7.92 10.68
C ALA A 44 2.65 9.10 10.94
N ALA A 45 2.72 9.59 12.20
CA ALA A 45 3.66 10.63 12.59
C ALA A 45 5.12 10.19 12.43
N LEU A 46 5.45 8.94 12.80
CA LEU A 46 6.77 8.37 12.60
C LEU A 46 7.14 8.29 11.12
N PHE A 47 6.24 7.78 10.26
CA PHE A 47 6.52 7.61 8.84
C PHE A 47 6.56 8.93 8.06
N ASN A 48 5.83 9.96 8.51
CA ASN A 48 5.92 11.30 7.96
C ASN A 48 7.31 11.93 8.09
N GLY A 49 8.15 11.44 9.01
CA GLY A 49 9.55 11.88 9.14
C GLY A 49 10.45 11.45 7.99
N TYR A 50 10.10 10.38 7.26
CA TYR A 50 10.89 9.85 6.14
C TYR A 50 10.40 10.37 4.79
N GLY A 51 9.14 10.81 4.68
CA GLY A 51 8.57 11.37 3.47
C GLY A 51 7.04 11.45 3.50
N HIS A 52 6.44 11.92 2.40
CA HIS A 52 5.00 12.09 2.31
C HIS A 52 4.28 10.74 2.19
N VAL A 53 3.51 10.40 3.23
CA VAL A 53 2.66 9.20 3.27
C VAL A 53 1.37 9.46 2.52
N LEU A 54 1.08 8.63 1.51
CA LEU A 54 -0.15 8.71 0.72
C LEU A 54 -1.25 7.82 1.26
N ASP A 55 -0.91 6.63 1.74
CA ASP A 55 -1.87 5.72 2.34
C ASP A 55 -1.26 4.94 3.49
N PHE A 56 -2.07 4.71 4.52
CA PHE A 56 -1.68 3.98 5.72
C PHE A 56 -2.80 3.02 6.12
N ARG A 57 -2.54 1.72 5.92
CA ARG A 57 -3.51 0.64 6.14
C ARG A 57 -2.99 -0.29 7.23
N VAL A 58 -3.62 -0.26 8.40
CA VAL A 58 -3.42 -1.26 9.47
C VAL A 58 -4.35 -2.43 9.23
N CYS A 59 -3.83 -3.64 9.42
CA CYS A 59 -4.54 -4.89 9.30
C CYS A 59 -4.27 -5.75 10.55
N GLY A 60 -5.18 -6.70 10.79
CA GLY A 60 -5.15 -7.55 11.98
C GLY A 60 -6.03 -7.02 13.11
N ASP A 61 -6.36 -7.90 14.05
CA ASP A 61 -7.15 -7.57 15.23
C ASP A 61 -6.32 -6.69 16.19
N PRO A 62 -6.87 -5.60 16.76
CA PRO A 62 -6.18 -4.72 17.71
C PRO A 62 -5.50 -5.42 18.90
N HIS A 63 -5.99 -6.59 19.30
CA HIS A 63 -5.47 -7.39 20.41
C HIS A 63 -4.68 -8.62 19.95
N SER A 64 -4.56 -8.86 18.65
CA SER A 64 -3.78 -9.97 18.11
C SER A 64 -2.31 -9.58 17.95
N ARG A 65 -1.42 -10.55 18.15
CA ARG A 65 0.02 -10.42 17.85
C ARG A 65 0.31 -10.37 16.35
N LEU A 66 -0.69 -10.63 15.51
CA LEU A 66 -0.59 -10.61 14.05
C LEU A 66 -1.01 -9.27 13.46
N ARG A 67 -0.75 -8.16 14.16
CA ARG A 67 -0.97 -6.81 13.63
C ARG A 67 0.16 -6.41 12.71
N PHE A 68 -0.23 -5.87 11.56
CA PHE A 68 0.69 -5.39 10.55
C PHE A 68 0.08 -4.20 9.82
N ALA A 69 0.91 -3.47 9.08
CA ALA A 69 0.47 -2.34 8.28
C ALA A 69 1.19 -2.27 6.94
N PHE A 70 0.55 -1.58 6.01
CA PHE A 70 1.16 -1.13 4.75
C PHE A 70 1.19 0.39 4.73
N VAL A 71 2.36 0.94 4.41
CA VAL A 71 2.60 2.37 4.31
C VAL A 71 3.01 2.68 2.89
N GLU A 72 2.16 3.39 2.15
CA GLU A 72 2.45 3.81 0.78
C GLU A 72 2.96 5.25 0.79
N PHE A 73 4.14 5.47 0.21
CA PHE A 73 4.76 6.78 0.06
C PHE A 73 4.53 7.38 -1.32
N GLY A 74 4.75 8.69 -1.41
CA GLY A 74 4.78 9.42 -2.68
C GLY A 74 5.85 8.91 -3.65
N ASP A 75 6.97 8.44 -3.11
CA ASP A 75 8.17 8.09 -3.85
C ASP A 75 8.91 6.90 -3.25
N GLU A 76 9.67 6.20 -4.10
CA GLU A 76 10.48 5.03 -3.72
C GLU A 76 11.60 5.39 -2.72
N ASN A 77 12.14 6.60 -2.80
CA ASN A 77 13.23 7.04 -1.92
C ASN A 77 12.74 7.15 -0.47
N SER A 78 11.56 7.71 -0.24
CA SER A 78 10.91 7.79 1.07
C SER A 78 10.62 6.40 1.64
N ALA A 79 10.10 5.49 0.81
CA ALA A 79 9.90 4.10 1.21
C ALA A 79 11.22 3.43 1.60
N ARG A 80 12.29 3.67 0.83
CA ARG A 80 13.62 3.12 1.12
C ARG A 80 14.27 3.73 2.37
N ALA A 81 14.01 4.99 2.67
CA ALA A 81 14.50 5.65 3.88
C ALA A 81 13.81 5.14 5.15
N ALA A 82 12.64 4.53 5.03
CA ALA A 82 11.82 4.01 6.13
C ALA A 82 12.02 2.52 6.44
N LEU A 83 12.91 1.82 5.70
CA LEU A 83 13.29 0.41 5.91
C LEU A 83 14.51 0.29 6.83
#